data_AF-A0A530QVV7-F1
#
_entry.id   AF-A0A530QVV7-F1
#
_cell.length_a   1.000
_cell.length_b   1.000
_cell.length_c   1.000
_cell.angle_alpha   90.00
_cell.angle_beta   90.00
_cell.angle_gamma   90.00
#
_symmetry.space_group_name_H-M   'P 1'
#
loop_
_entity.id
_entity.type
_entity.pdbx_description
1 polymer ?
#
loop_
_entity_poly.entity_id
_entity_poly.type
_entity_poly.pdbx_seq_one_letter_code
_entity_poly.pdbx_strand_id
1 'polypeptide(L)'
;MFEGTLRLFLIWLAAALFMVPVSLAVAQDADGLGDLKLPGISSYAPPKSEIPLASGSSGAITLSAQLTDKGADITRGIVWRVFKPEPTGDGKLPMVASAHGGSAVFQLEPGSYLVHASYG
;
A
#
# COMPACT_ATOMS: atom_id res chain seq x y z
N MET A 1 -41.19 0.76 -72.87
CA MET A 1 -41.64 -0.63 -73.04
C MET A 1 -41.15 -1.43 -71.85
N PHE A 2 -42.08 -1.79 -70.98
CA PHE A 2 -41.93 -2.77 -69.91
C PHE A 2 -41.99 -4.16 -70.52
N GLU A 3 -41.10 -5.08 -70.10
CA GLU A 3 -41.30 -6.55 -70.03
C GLU A 3 -39.97 -7.14 -69.50
N GLY A 4 -39.89 -8.12 -68.60
CA GLY A 4 -40.89 -8.90 -67.89
C GLY A 4 -40.32 -9.30 -66.52
N THR A 5 -41.16 -9.37 -65.50
CA THR A 5 -41.84 -10.60 -65.06
C THR A 5 -40.88 -11.45 -64.22
N LEU A 6 -40.76 -11.21 -62.91
CA LEU A 6 -41.68 -11.70 -61.88
C LEU A 6 -41.32 -13.14 -61.48
N ARG A 7 -40.56 -13.16 -60.39
CA ARG A 7 -40.69 -14.03 -59.22
C ARG A 7 -39.85 -15.30 -59.15
N LEU A 8 -39.12 -15.29 -58.04
CA LEU A 8 -39.01 -16.36 -57.07
C LEU A 8 -38.88 -17.75 -57.67
N PHE A 9 -37.69 -18.29 -57.66
CA PHE A 9 -37.37 -19.50 -56.90
C PHE A 9 -35.85 -19.70 -56.98
N LEU A 10 -35.29 -20.37 -55.97
CA LEU A 10 -33.90 -20.84 -55.89
C LEU A 10 -32.89 -19.82 -55.31
N ILE A 11 -33.16 -19.24 -54.14
CA ILE A 11 -32.56 -19.72 -52.89
C ILE A 11 -31.94 -21.13 -53.02
N TRP A 12 -30.69 -21.27 -52.58
CA TRP A 12 -30.02 -22.54 -52.23
C TRP A 12 -29.06 -23.17 -53.27
N LEU A 13 -27.98 -22.47 -53.66
CA LEU A 13 -26.72 -23.15 -54.02
C LEU A 13 -25.48 -22.22 -54.05
N ALA A 14 -25.00 -21.77 -52.91
CA ALA A 14 -23.58 -21.39 -52.74
C ALA A 14 -23.21 -21.44 -51.25
N ALA A 15 -23.50 -22.59 -50.64
CA ALA A 15 -22.86 -23.01 -49.41
C ALA A 15 -21.41 -23.41 -49.75
N ALA A 16 -20.46 -22.52 -49.54
CA ALA A 16 -19.05 -22.83 -49.27
C ALA A 16 -18.26 -21.53 -49.23
N LEU A 17 -17.34 -21.41 -48.26
CA LEU A 17 -16.39 -20.30 -48.07
C LEU A 17 -17.07 -19.07 -47.47
N PHE A 18 -17.07 -18.84 -46.17
CA PHE A 18 -15.89 -18.63 -45.33
C PHE A 18 -16.20 -19.03 -43.89
N MET A 19 -15.83 -20.24 -43.48
CA MET A 19 -15.68 -20.58 -42.06
C MET A 19 -14.22 -20.39 -41.72
N VAL A 20 -13.86 -19.17 -41.29
CA VAL A 20 -12.51 -18.87 -40.82
C VAL A 20 -12.35 -19.55 -39.44
N PRO A 21 -11.42 -20.49 -39.25
CA PRO A 21 -11.19 -21.01 -37.91
C PRO A 21 -10.59 -19.88 -37.07
N VAL A 22 -11.33 -19.42 -36.07
CA VAL A 22 -10.76 -18.59 -35.00
C VAL A 22 -9.73 -19.46 -34.29
N SER A 23 -8.46 -19.20 -34.56
CA SER A 23 -7.37 -19.82 -33.80
C SER A 23 -7.48 -19.31 -32.37
N LEU A 24 -7.79 -20.18 -31.43
CA LEU A 24 -7.60 -19.93 -30.01
C LEU A 24 -6.11 -19.69 -29.78
N ALA A 25 -5.71 -18.43 -29.66
CA ALA A 25 -4.40 -18.06 -29.16
C ALA A 25 -4.33 -18.48 -27.68
N VAL A 26 -3.83 -19.68 -27.42
CA VAL A 26 -3.35 -20.06 -26.09
C VAL A 26 -2.06 -19.26 -25.89
N ALA A 27 -2.12 -18.20 -25.08
CA ALA A 27 -0.94 -17.63 -24.48
C ALA A 27 -0.37 -18.68 -23.54
N GLN A 28 0.65 -19.42 -23.99
CA GLN A 28 1.48 -20.22 -23.10
C GLN A 28 2.30 -19.22 -22.30
N ASP A 29 1.82 -18.84 -21.11
CA ASP A 29 2.66 -18.20 -20.10
C ASP A 29 3.64 -19.27 -19.61
N ALA A 30 4.67 -19.52 -20.42
CA ALA A 30 5.81 -20.28 -20.01
C ALA A 30 6.53 -19.40 -18.99
N ASP A 31 6.27 -19.64 -17.71
CA ASP A 31 7.03 -19.11 -16.58
C ASP A 31 8.52 -19.42 -16.82
N GLY A 32 9.21 -18.48 -17.48
CA GLY A 32 10.60 -18.59 -17.95
C GLY A 32 11.62 -18.46 -16.82
N LEU A 33 11.25 -18.88 -15.62
CA LEU A 33 12.03 -18.73 -14.38
C LEU A 33 12.48 -20.08 -13.81
N GLY A 34 12.31 -21.18 -14.53
CA GLY A 34 12.63 -22.52 -14.04
C GLY A 34 14.12 -22.81 -13.76
N ASP A 35 15.05 -22.03 -14.36
CA ASP A 35 16.50 -22.33 -14.30
C ASP A 35 17.36 -21.26 -13.61
N LEU A 36 16.76 -20.15 -13.11
CA LEU A 36 17.54 -19.18 -12.35
C LEU A 36 17.80 -19.70 -10.93
N LYS A 37 19.03 -20.16 -10.68
CA LYS A 37 19.54 -20.54 -9.35
C LYS A 37 19.76 -19.30 -8.49
N LEU A 38 18.67 -18.69 -8.04
CA LEU A 38 18.69 -17.51 -7.18
C LEU A 38 18.97 -17.95 -5.73
N PRO A 39 19.97 -17.38 -5.04
CA PRO A 39 20.22 -17.70 -3.63
C PRO A 39 19.07 -17.16 -2.78
N GLY A 40 18.14 -18.01 -2.36
CA GLY A 40 17.24 -17.81 -1.22
C GLY A 40 16.43 -16.50 -1.14
N ILE A 41 16.29 -15.74 -2.23
CA ILE A 41 15.57 -14.46 -2.23
C ILE A 41 14.04 -14.62 -2.23
N SER A 42 13.51 -15.85 -2.25
CA SER A 42 12.09 -16.12 -2.05
C SER A 42 11.63 -15.94 -0.59
N SER A 43 12.53 -15.57 0.32
CA SER A 43 12.15 -15.22 1.69
C SER A 43 11.69 -13.76 1.73
N TYR A 44 10.41 -13.53 1.42
CA TYR A 44 9.72 -12.34 1.92
C TYR A 44 9.84 -12.34 3.44
N ALA A 45 10.19 -11.20 4.02
CA ALA A 45 10.36 -11.08 5.47
C ALA A 45 9.10 -11.64 6.17
N PRO A 46 9.22 -12.65 7.05
CA PRO A 46 8.07 -13.16 7.77
C PRO A 46 7.44 -12.02 8.57
N PRO A 47 6.09 -11.94 8.64
CA PRO A 47 5.43 -10.88 9.38
C PRO A 47 5.93 -10.91 10.82
N LYS A 48 6.56 -9.82 11.27
CA LYS A 48 7.20 -9.71 12.59
C LYS A 48 6.20 -9.70 13.75
N SER A 49 4.90 -9.70 13.45
CA SER A 49 3.80 -9.61 14.41
C SER A 49 2.67 -10.55 14.01
N GLU A 50 2.25 -11.41 14.94
CA GLU A 50 1.11 -12.34 14.81
C GLU A 50 -0.25 -11.63 14.96
N ILE A 51 -0.23 -10.33 15.29
CA ILE A 51 -1.42 -9.50 15.45
C ILE A 51 -1.74 -8.86 14.10
N PRO A 52 -2.99 -8.94 13.61
CA PRO A 52 -3.41 -8.18 12.43
C PRO A 52 -3.04 -6.70 12.61
N LEU A 53 -2.50 -6.05 11.58
CA LEU A 53 -2.15 -4.63 11.64
C LEU A 53 -3.36 -3.73 12.01
N ALA A 54 -4.58 -4.21 11.75
CA ALA A 54 -5.84 -3.59 12.12
C ALA A 54 -6.27 -3.83 13.58
N SER A 55 -5.63 -4.77 14.28
CA SER A 55 -5.92 -5.16 15.67
C SER A 55 -4.90 -4.61 16.67
N GLY A 56 -3.83 -3.96 16.21
CA GLY A 56 -2.99 -3.15 17.09
C GLY A 56 -3.82 -1.99 17.62
N SER A 57 -4.02 -1.93 18.94
CA SER A 57 -4.79 -0.86 19.57
C SER A 57 -4.03 0.49 19.57
N SER A 58 -2.90 0.61 18.87
CA SER A 58 -2.11 1.83 18.78
C SER A 58 -2.80 2.91 17.94
N GLY A 59 -2.99 4.09 18.52
CA GLY A 59 -3.45 5.29 17.82
C GLY A 59 -2.30 5.99 17.11
N ALA A 60 -2.55 6.44 15.87
CA ALA A 60 -1.63 7.31 15.14
C ALA A 60 -1.80 8.77 15.58
N ILE A 61 -0.73 9.39 16.07
CA ILE A 61 -0.72 10.79 16.50
C ILE A 61 0.36 11.54 15.72
N THR A 62 0.01 12.71 15.18
CA THR A 62 0.96 13.61 14.52
C THR A 62 1.30 14.76 15.46
N LEU A 63 2.59 14.97 15.70
CA LEU A 63 3.11 16.07 16.48
C LEU A 63 3.75 17.09 15.55
N SER A 64 3.38 18.37 15.70
CA SER A 64 4.01 19.51 15.05
C SER A 64 4.33 20.59 16.10
N ALA A 65 5.32 21.43 15.81
CA ALA A 65 5.73 22.52 16.68
C ALA A 65 5.72 23.83 15.90
N GLN A 66 5.29 24.91 16.56
CA GLN A 66 5.28 26.26 16.01
C GLN A 66 6.04 27.18 16.96
N LEU A 67 6.86 28.09 16.43
CA LEU A 67 7.66 29.00 17.26
C LEU A 67 6.83 30.14 17.87
N THR A 68 5.75 30.52 17.17
CA THR A 68 4.82 31.58 17.57
C THR A 68 3.40 31.06 17.48
N ASP A 69 2.47 31.72 18.19
CA ASP A 69 1.04 31.47 18.00
C ASP A 69 0.67 31.63 16.51
N LYS A 70 0.00 30.63 15.94
CA LYS A 70 -0.40 30.56 14.52
C LYS A 70 0.74 30.73 13.51
N GLY A 71 1.97 30.40 13.91
CA GLY A 71 3.12 30.40 13.04
C GLY A 71 3.12 29.23 12.04
N ALA A 72 4.08 29.25 11.12
CA ALA A 72 4.35 28.08 10.30
C ALA A 72 4.94 26.94 11.16
N ASP A 73 4.62 25.70 10.80
CA ASP A 73 5.19 24.53 11.47
C ASP A 73 6.71 24.47 11.23
N ILE A 74 7.44 24.13 12.29
CA ILE A 74 8.87 23.93 12.23
C ILE A 74 9.14 22.62 11.47
N THR A 75 9.85 22.72 10.33
CA THR A 75 10.09 21.58 9.44
C THR A 75 11.37 20.80 9.75
N ARG A 76 12.26 21.33 10.61
CA ARG A 76 13.55 20.71 10.97
C ARG A 76 14.06 21.20 12.33
N GLY A 77 15.03 20.47 12.89
CA GLY A 77 15.74 20.89 14.11
C GLY A 77 14.95 20.66 15.40
N ILE A 78 13.83 19.95 15.35
CA ILE A 78 13.09 19.48 16.51
C ILE A 78 13.53 18.06 16.86
N VAL A 79 13.75 17.83 18.15
CA VAL A 79 13.90 16.51 18.73
C VAL A 79 12.72 16.21 19.63
N TRP A 80 11.93 15.22 19.23
CA TRP A 80 10.76 14.71 19.96
C TRP A 80 11.16 13.55 20.84
N ARG A 81 10.72 13.58 22.10
CA ARG A 81 10.88 12.47 23.04
C ARG A 81 9.56 12.23 23.76
N VAL A 82 9.07 11.00 23.72
CA VAL A 82 7.82 10.58 24.33
C VAL A 82 8.10 9.60 25.44
N PHE A 83 7.59 9.88 26.64
CA PHE A 83 7.79 9.08 27.84
C PHE A 83 6.45 8.60 28.40
N LYS A 84 6.43 7.44 29.06
CA LYS A 84 5.30 7.07 29.92
C LYS A 84 5.35 7.86 31.24
N PRO A 85 4.19 8.17 31.84
CA PRO A 85 4.10 8.92 33.09
C PRO A 85 4.54 8.10 34.31
N GLU A 86 4.49 6.77 34.20
CA GLU A 86 4.86 5.87 35.30
C GLU A 86 6.38 5.69 35.34
N PRO A 87 7.04 5.98 36.47
CA PRO A 87 8.45 5.71 36.62
C PRO A 87 8.71 4.20 36.63
N THR A 88 9.80 3.80 35.98
CA THR A 88 10.37 2.45 36.11
C THR A 88 10.94 2.26 37.53
N GLY A 89 11.29 1.03 37.91
CA GLY A 89 11.91 0.71 39.20
C GLY A 89 13.13 1.58 39.55
N ASP A 90 13.83 2.12 38.55
CA ASP A 90 14.95 3.05 38.71
C ASP A 90 14.55 4.51 38.97
N GLY A 91 13.25 4.80 39.12
CA GLY A 91 12.71 6.15 39.33
C GLY A 91 12.72 7.05 38.09
N LYS A 92 13.14 6.54 36.93
CA LYS A 92 13.19 7.27 35.65
C LYS A 92 11.96 6.97 34.80
N LEU A 93 11.54 7.96 34.02
CA LEU A 93 10.46 7.78 33.05
C LEU A 93 10.99 7.02 31.83
N PRO A 94 10.38 5.90 31.43
CA PRO A 94 10.82 5.15 30.26
C PRO A 94 10.43 5.89 28.98
N MET A 95 11.41 6.09 28.09
CA MET A 95 11.17 6.64 26.75
C MET A 95 10.58 5.55 25.86
N VAL A 96 9.42 5.83 25.28
CA VAL A 96 8.70 4.88 24.41
C VAL A 96 8.87 5.19 22.93
N ALA A 97 9.12 6.46 22.59
CA ALA A 97 9.36 6.86 21.23
C ALA A 97 10.23 8.12 21.16
N SER A 98 10.94 8.27 20.05
CA SER A 98 11.74 9.47 19.75
C SER A 98 11.77 9.72 18.25
N ALA A 99 11.83 10.98 17.84
CA ALA A 99 11.99 11.38 16.44
C ALA A 99 12.80 12.67 16.33
N HIS A 100 13.41 12.89 15.17
CA HIS A 100 14.20 14.08 14.86
C HIS A 100 13.69 14.67 13.55
N GLY A 101 13.63 16.00 13.43
CA GLY A 101 13.18 16.66 12.21
C GLY A 101 12.20 17.79 12.50
N GLY A 102 11.07 17.82 11.79
CA GLY A 102 10.00 18.80 11.97
C GLY A 102 8.80 18.16 12.63
N SER A 103 7.73 17.94 11.87
CA SER A 103 6.59 17.13 12.33
C SER A 103 6.95 15.64 12.39
N ALA A 104 6.37 14.91 13.34
CA ALA A 104 6.61 13.48 13.53
C ALA A 104 5.29 12.73 13.78
N VAL A 105 5.20 11.51 13.27
CA VAL A 105 4.05 10.61 13.48
C VAL A 105 4.47 9.48 14.39
N PHE A 106 3.66 9.21 15.41
CA PHE A 106 3.88 8.14 16.38
C PHE A 106 2.66 7.21 16.43
N GLN A 107 2.91 5.90 16.48
CA GLN A 107 1.91 4.92 16.92
C GLN A 107 2.08 4.71 18.43
N LEU A 108 1.07 5.08 19.20
CA LEU A 108 1.08 4.94 20.66
C LEU A 108 -0.18 4.23 21.13
N GLU A 109 -0.06 3.31 22.08
CA GLU A 109 -1.22 2.71 22.75
C GLU A 109 -2.03 3.79 23.50
N PRO A 110 -3.36 3.68 23.60
CA PRO A 110 -4.19 4.63 24.33
C PRO A 110 -3.71 4.76 25.78
N GLY A 111 -3.45 5.99 26.20
CA GLY A 111 -2.92 6.26 27.53
C GLY A 111 -2.43 7.69 27.68
N SER A 112 -1.83 7.95 28.84
CA SER A 112 -1.18 9.22 29.13
C SER A 112 0.29 9.15 28.78
N TYR A 113 0.83 10.23 28.21
CA TYR A 113 2.24 10.35 27.82
C TYR A 113 2.76 11.75 28.11
N LEU A 114 4.06 11.84 28.37
CA LEU A 114 4.79 13.09 28.49
C LEU A 114 5.60 13.30 27.22
N VAL A 115 5.37 14.41 26.53
CA VAL A 115 6.07 14.77 25.28
C VAL A 115 7.00 15.93 25.55
N HIS A 116 8.27 15.76 25.19
CA HIS A 116 9.28 16.81 25.21
C HIS A 116 9.72 17.13 23.79
N ALA A 117 9.59 18.41 23.41
CA ALA A 117 10.05 18.94 22.12
C ALA A 117 11.20 19.91 22.39
N SER A 118 12.37 19.61 21.85
CA SER A 118 13.55 20.48 21.94
C SER A 118 13.90 21.03 20.56
N TYR A 119 14.06 22.34 20.42
CA TYR A 119 14.48 23.00 19.18
C TYR A 119 15.92 23.52 19.33
N GLY A 120 16.81 23.18 18.39
CA GLY A 120 18.21 23.60 18.41
C GLY A 120 19.04 23.06 17.26
#